data_AF-A0A158DPG9-F1
#
_entry.id   AF-A0A158DPG9-F1
#
_cell.length_a   1.000
_cell.length_b   1.000
_cell.length_c   1.000
_cell.angle_alpha   90.00
_cell.angle_beta   90.00
_cell.angle_gamma   90.00
#
_symmetry.space_group_name_H-M   'P 1'
#
loop_
_entity.id
_entity.type
_entity.pdbx_description
1 polymer ?
#
loop_
_entity_poly.entity_id
_entity_poly.type
_entity_poly.pdbx_seq_one_letter_code
_entity_poly.pdbx_strand_id
1 'polypeptide(L)' 'MLYTGVLGRRIWMRVSVAPLYDASGSLLGTCSIVQDITDLKDAEQALKEEGHRKNEFLAVLAHEL' A
#
# COMPACT_ATOMS: atom_id res chain seq x y z
N MET A 1 3.11 -1.06 4.92
CA MET A 1 2.91 -1.29 6.36
C MET A 1 1.87 -0.30 6.87
N LEU A 2 0.95 -0.73 7.74
CA LEU A 2 -0.01 0.19 8.37
C LEU A 2 0.68 0.88 9.54
N TYR A 3 0.66 2.21 9.57
CA TYR A 3 1.26 3.01 10.63
C TYR A 3 0.19 3.80 11.36
N THR A 4 0.24 3.75 12.69
CA THR A 4 -0.61 4.56 13.55
C THR A 4 0.23 5.73 14.05
N GLY A 5 -0.08 6.94 13.57
CA GLY A 5 0.55 8.15 14.05
C GLY A 5 0.18 8.44 15.50
N VAL A 6 0.94 9.32 16.15
CA VAL A 6 0.75 9.72 17.57
C VAL A 6 -0.65 10.30 17.87
N LEU A 7 -1.38 10.75 16.84
CA LEU A 7 -2.75 11.24 16.93
C LEU A 7 -3.81 10.15 16.64
N GLY A 8 -3.42 8.87 16.57
CA GLY A 8 -4.31 7.74 16.28
C GLY A 8 -4.68 7.55 14.81
N ARG A 9 -4.24 8.43 13.90
CA ARG A 9 -4.50 8.30 12.46
C ARG A 9 -3.73 7.10 11.90
N ARG A 10 -4.46 6.20 11.22
CA ARG A 10 -3.89 5.07 10.48
C ARG A 10 -3.63 5.48 9.05
N ILE A 11 -2.40 5.30 8.58
CA ILE A 11 -2.02 5.54 7.18
C ILE A 11 -1.26 4.34 6.64
N TRP A 12 -1.38 4.13 5.33
CA TRP A 12 -0.55 3.15 4.64
C TRP A 12 0.80 3.79 4.32
N MET A 13 1.88 3.20 4.81
CA MET A 13 3.23 3.65 4.48
C MET A 13 3.97 2.60 3.67
N ARG A 14 4.64 3.07 2.62
CA ARG A 14 5.71 2.34 1.94
C ARG A 14 7.03 2.84 2.52
N VAL A 15 7.83 1.90 3.02
CA VAL A 15 9.12 2.20 3.64
C VAL A 15 10.20 1.43 2.88
N SER A 16 11.22 2.15 2.42
CA SER A 16 12.44 1.58 1.85
C SER A 16 13.63 2.04 2.69
N VAL A 17 14.51 1.10 3.08
CA VAL A 17 15.64 1.38 3.96
C VAL A 17 16.91 0.82 3.34
N ALA A 18 17.96 1.63 3.30
CA ALA A 18 19.29 1.22 2.87
C ALA A 18 20.32 1.52 3.96
N PRO A 19 21.26 0.61 4.26
CA PRO A 19 22.37 0.91 5.15
C PRO A 19 23.35 1.89 4.48
N LEU A 20 23.95 2.74 5.29
CA LEU A 20 25.04 3.63 4.90
C LEU A 20 26.32 3.13 5.57
N TYR A 21 27.35 2.90 4.78
CA TYR A 21 28.66 2.45 5.26
C TYR A 21 29.70 3.55 5.02
N ASP A 22 30.71 3.62 5.88
CA ASP A 22 31.90 4.41 5.61
C ASP A 22 32.85 3.72 4.61
N ALA A 23 33.96 4.39 4.29
CA ALA A 23 34.97 3.85 3.37
C ALA A 23 35.66 2.57 3.89
N SER A 24 35.60 2.30 5.19
CA SER A 24 36.15 1.08 5.80
C SER A 24 35.14 -0.10 5.80
N GLY A 25 33.90 0.15 5.37
CA GLY A 25 32.80 -0.81 5.43
C GLY A 25 32.09 -0.86 6.79
N SER A 26 32.40 0.06 7.71
CA SER A 26 31.71 0.15 9.00
C SER A 26 30.34 0.81 8.83
N LEU A 27 29.33 0.30 9.53
CA LEU A 27 27.97 0.83 9.47
C LEU A 27 27.91 2.24 10.09
N LEU A 28 27.63 3.25 9.28
CA LEU A 28 27.37 4.63 9.72
C LEU A 28 25.92 4.83 10.18
N GLY A 29 24.98 4.10 9.57
CA GLY A 29 23.56 4.21 9.88
C GLY A 29 22.67 3.70 8.76
N THR A 30 21.44 4.23 8.67
CA THR A 30 20.49 3.87 7.61
C THR A 30 19.86 5.12 7.00
N CYS A 31 19.60 5.06 5.70
CA CYS A 31 18.78 6.01 4.98
C CYS A 31 17.42 5.37 4.74
N SER A 32 16.35 6.04 5.19
CA SER A 32 14.98 5.56 5.02
C SER A 32 14.18 6.54 4.18
N ILE A 33 13.43 6.02 3.22
CA ILE A 33 12.39 6.75 2.49
C ILE A 33 11.05 6.22 2.99
N VAL A 34 10.23 7.11 3.53
CA VAL A 34 8.88 6.82 4.01
C VAL A 34 7.90 7.61 3.15
N GLN A 35 6.99 6.90 2.51
CA GLN A 35 5.96 7.49 1.65
C GLN A 35 4.58 7.07 2.13
N ASP A 36 3.70 8.05 2.36
CA ASP A 36 2.27 7.80 2.52
C ASP A 36 1.69 7.35 1.17
N ILE A 37 1.07 6.18 1.16
CA ILE A 37 0.45 5.56 -0.01
C ILE A 37 -1.04 5.27 0.24
N THR A 38 -1.67 5.99 1.17
CA THR A 38 -3.09 5.81 1.50
C THR A 38 -3.97 6.02 0.28
N ASP A 39 -3.79 7.13 -0.45
CA ASP A 39 -4.58 7.43 -1.65
C ASP A 39 -4.42 6.36 -2.75
N LEU A 40 -3.21 5.80 -2.89
CA LEU A 40 -2.96 4.71 -3.83
C LEU A 40 -3.74 3.45 -3.45
N LYS A 41 -3.73 3.10 -2.15
CA LYS A 41 -4.45 1.94 -1.64
C LYS A 41 -5.96 2.10 -1.78
N ASP A 42 -6.48 3.30 -1.56
CA ASP A 42 -7.91 3.59 -1.70
C ASP A 42 -8.34 3.49 -3.18
N ALA A 43 -7.52 3.99 -4.11
CA ALA A 43 -7.77 3.84 -5.54
C ALA A 43 -7.72 2.37 -6.01
N GLU A 44 -6.73 1.58 -5.54
CA GLU A 44 -6.64 0.14 -5.82
C GLU A 44 -7.89 -0.61 -5.34
N GLN A 45 -8.38 -0.29 -4.13
CA GLN A 45 -9.55 -0.91 -3.55
C GLN A 45 -10.83 -0.55 -4.31
N ALA A 46 -11.01 0.72 -4.66
CA ALA A 46 -12.16 1.17 -5.43
C ALA A 46 -12.23 0.48 -6.81
N LEU A 47 -11.10 0.34 -7.48
CA LEU A 47 -11.02 -0.37 -8.77
C LEU A 47 -11.38 -1.86 -8.62
N LYS A 48 -10.89 -2.50 -7.55
CA LYS A 48 -11.18 -3.91 -7.27
C LYS A 48 -12.68 -4.12 -7.01
N GLU A 49 -13.32 -3.24 -6.24
CA GLU A 49 -14.76 -3.30 -5.96
C GLU A 49 -15.60 -3.10 -7.22
N GLU A 50 -15.21 -2.20 -8.12
CA GLU A 50 -15.86 -2.05 -9.42
C GLU A 50 -15.79 -3.33 -10.25
N GLY A 51 -14.61 -3.97 -10.30
CA GLY A 51 -14.42 -5.25 -10.98
C GLY A 51 -15.30 -6.36 -10.40
N HIS A 52 -15.39 -6.46 -9.08
CA HIS A 52 -16.26 -7.43 -8.41
C HIS A 52 -17.74 -7.21 -8.74
N ARG A 53 -18.23 -5.96 -8.67
CA ARG A 53 -19.63 -5.64 -9.02
C ARG A 53 -19.98 -6.00 -10.45
N LYS A 54 -19.07 -5.74 -11.40
CA LYS A 54 -19.27 -6.12 -12.80
C LYS A 54 -19.34 -7.64 -12.98
N ASN A 55 -18.44 -8.38 -12.32
CA ASN A 55 -18.43 -9.83 -12.40
C ASN A 55 -19.68 -10.46 -11.77
N GLU A 56 -20.15 -9.95 -10.63
CA GLU A 56 -21.41 -10.40 -10.01
C GLU A 56 -22.61 -10.13 -10.93
N PHE A 57 -22.69 -8.95 -11.53
CA PHE A 57 -23.73 -8.62 -12.49
C PHE A 57 -23.75 -9.59 -13.69
N LEU A 58 -22.57 -9.88 -14.26
CA LEU A 58 -22.44 -10.83 -15.35
C LEU A 58 -22.83 -12.25 -14.92
N ALA A 59 -22.48 -12.68 -13.71
CA ALA A 59 -22.84 -13.99 -13.19
C ALA A 59 -24.36 -14.14 -12.98
N VAL A 60 -25.05 -13.10 -12.49
CA VAL A 60 -26.51 -13.08 -12.36
C VAL A 60 -27.17 -13.21 -13.73
N LEU A 61 -26.74 -12.42 -14.72
CA LEU A 61 -27.28 -12.52 -16.08
C LEU A 61 -27.06 -13.89 -16.72
N ALA A 62 -25.91 -14.51 -16.49
CA ALA A 62 -25.59 -15.84 -17.02
C ALA A 62 -26.41 -16.96 -16.36
N HIS A 63 -26.97 -16.75 -15.17
CA HIS A 63 -27.83 -17.72 -14.49
C HIS A 63 -29.30 -17.64 -14.92
N GLU A 64 -29.74 -16.49 -15.45
CA GLU A 64 -31.12 -16.27 -15.93
C GLU A 64 -31.33 -16.63 -17.42
N LEU A 65 -30.27 -17.07 -18.12
CA LEU A 65 -30.27 -17.51 -19.52
C LEU A 65 -30.13 -19.03 -19.62
#